data_AF-M0FA95-F1
#
_entry.id   AF-M0FA95-F1
#
_cell.length_a   1.000
_cell.length_b   1.000
_cell.length_c   1.000
_cell.angle_alpha   90.00
_cell.angle_beta   90.00
_cell.angle_gamma   90.00
#
_symmetry.space_group_name_H-M   'P 1'
#
loop_
_entity.id
_entity.type
_entity.pdbx_description
1 polymer ?
#
loop_
_entity_poly.entity_id
_entity_poly.type
_entity_poly.pdbx_seq_one_letter_code
_entity_poly.pdbx_strand_id
1 'polypeptide(L)'
;MKTGLDSTQASAATEDAPAPSFGSSVYGGRPTFAMTRREGSNGGEVTLYELLPEDQAAARRDRLERRGRSLTGESFEEVLDDSSAEGATRWDWEGWTAVKIARLDGGRFRALSPLIKETVDGAELDATTVTTSGAGDLFLPEAVGVRLALAFRGIKPLQRVDRMRALCRGITRMGDEECYYWHAKCRAPSSPNGEKALRTLLTDHL
;
A
#
# COMPACT_ATOMS: atom_id res chain seq x y z
N MET A 1 -2.90 43.81 60.50
CA MET A 1 -4.33 43.44 60.37
C MET A 1 -4.51 42.90 58.96
N LYS A 2 -4.53 41.57 58.74
CA LYS A 2 -5.74 40.70 58.62
C LYS A 2 -6.85 41.44 57.86
N THR A 3 -7.20 41.10 56.61
CA THR A 3 -7.87 39.90 56.07
C THR A 3 -7.72 39.95 54.53
N GLY A 4 -7.53 38.90 53.72
CA GLY A 4 -8.02 37.53 53.79
C GLY A 4 -9.39 37.42 53.10
N LEU A 5 -9.45 37.13 51.80
CA LEU A 5 -10.46 36.26 51.21
C LEU A 5 -10.00 35.70 49.85
N ASP A 6 -10.26 34.42 49.72
CA ASP A 6 -9.82 33.44 48.73
C ASP A 6 -10.83 33.35 47.56
N SER A 7 -10.37 33.02 46.36
CA SER A 7 -11.20 32.55 45.23
C SER A 7 -10.33 31.90 44.14
N THR A 8 -10.12 30.59 44.30
CA THR A 8 -10.27 29.53 43.30
C THR A 8 -10.73 29.97 41.89
N GLN A 9 -9.98 29.65 40.83
CA GLN A 9 -10.21 28.45 39.99
C GLN A 9 -9.30 28.41 38.75
N ALA A 10 -9.00 27.17 38.36
CA ALA A 10 -8.15 26.69 37.28
C ALA A 10 -8.26 27.42 35.93
N SER A 11 -7.10 27.59 35.27
CA SER A 11 -7.04 27.67 33.81
C SER A 11 -6.28 26.45 33.30
N ALA A 12 -6.94 25.77 32.39
CA ALA A 12 -6.75 24.39 32.01
C ALA A 12 -5.37 24.11 31.41
N ALA A 13 -4.85 22.92 31.75
CA ALA A 13 -3.87 22.22 30.95
C ALA A 13 -4.32 22.24 29.49
N THR A 14 -3.45 22.71 28.61
CA THR A 14 -3.56 22.49 27.17
C THR A 14 -3.61 20.98 26.97
N GLU A 15 -4.81 20.46 26.72
CA GLU A 15 -5.01 19.10 26.26
C GLU A 15 -4.12 18.87 25.04
N ASP A 16 -3.23 17.91 25.23
CA ASP A 16 -2.45 17.25 24.20
C ASP A 16 -3.41 16.80 23.10
N ALA A 17 -3.50 17.59 22.04
CA ALA A 17 -4.27 17.22 20.86
C ALA A 17 -3.64 15.92 20.33
N PRO A 18 -4.36 14.79 20.30
CA PRO A 18 -3.78 13.55 19.82
C PRO A 18 -3.31 13.79 18.39
N ALA A 19 -2.03 13.47 18.14
CA ALA A 19 -1.47 13.49 16.79
C ALA A 19 -2.44 12.79 15.83
N PRO A 20 -2.65 13.32 14.61
CA PRO A 20 -3.58 12.74 13.66
C PRO A 20 -3.23 11.26 13.49
N SER A 21 -4.16 10.37 13.85
CA SER A 21 -3.95 8.95 13.64
C SER A 21 -3.87 8.72 12.14
N PHE A 22 -2.68 8.38 11.64
CA PHE A 22 -2.43 7.98 10.26
C PHE A 22 -3.20 6.70 9.84
N GLY A 23 -4.15 6.23 10.66
CA GLY A 23 -5.00 5.07 10.44
C GLY A 23 -6.44 5.39 10.02
N SER A 24 -6.89 6.66 10.05
CA SER A 24 -8.16 7.03 9.43
C SER A 24 -7.96 7.14 7.92
N SER A 25 -8.17 6.04 7.20
CA SER A 25 -8.27 6.06 5.73
C SER A 25 -9.17 7.21 5.32
N VAL A 26 -8.77 7.99 4.30
CA VAL A 26 -9.54 9.12 3.74
C VAL A 26 -10.98 8.72 3.38
N TYR A 27 -11.22 7.42 3.24
CA TYR A 27 -12.51 6.80 2.93
C TYR A 27 -13.19 6.16 4.15
N GLY A 28 -12.99 6.71 5.35
CA GLY A 28 -13.72 6.30 6.56
C GLY A 28 -13.41 4.88 7.03
N GLY A 29 -12.15 4.44 6.89
CA GLY A 29 -11.72 3.09 7.26
C GLY A 29 -11.87 2.04 6.15
N ARG A 30 -12.37 2.42 4.97
CA ARG A 30 -12.39 1.54 3.80
C ARG A 30 -10.96 1.19 3.34
N PRO A 31 -10.69 -0.08 2.98
CA PRO A 31 -9.43 -0.49 2.37
C PRO A 31 -9.13 0.30 1.09
N THR A 32 -7.88 0.73 0.91
CA THR A 32 -7.44 1.48 -0.28
C THR A 32 -6.58 0.64 -1.22
N PHE A 33 -6.33 -0.61 -0.85
CA PHE A 33 -5.58 -1.56 -1.67
C PHE A 33 -6.20 -2.94 -1.59
N ALA A 34 -6.01 -3.71 -2.64
CA ALA A 34 -6.33 -5.14 -2.67
C ALA A 34 -5.17 -5.91 -3.29
N MET A 35 -4.94 -7.11 -2.78
CA MET A 35 -3.96 -8.05 -3.30
C MET A 35 -4.66 -9.35 -3.66
N THR A 36 -4.51 -9.77 -4.91
CA THR A 36 -5.10 -11.02 -5.40
C THR A 36 -4.01 -12.03 -5.68
N ARG A 37 -4.31 -13.27 -5.30
CA ARG A 37 -3.53 -14.45 -5.54
C ARG A 37 -4.30 -15.32 -6.52
N ARG A 38 -3.62 -15.75 -7.58
CA ARG A 38 -4.17 -16.68 -8.57
C ARG A 38 -3.17 -17.82 -8.77
N GLU A 39 -3.69 -18.99 -9.10
CA GLU A 39 -2.86 -20.12 -9.46
C GLU A 39 -2.19 -19.88 -10.82
N GLY A 40 -1.02 -20.49 -11.01
CA GLY A 40 -0.21 -20.25 -12.19
C GLY A 40 0.93 -21.23 -12.27
N SER A 41 1.43 -21.45 -13.49
CA SER A 41 2.42 -22.48 -13.83
C SER A 41 3.75 -22.38 -13.07
N ASN A 42 4.03 -21.24 -12.43
CA ASN A 42 5.31 -20.95 -11.79
C ASN A 42 5.22 -20.78 -10.26
N GLY A 43 4.34 -21.56 -9.62
CA GLY A 43 4.05 -21.44 -8.19
C GLY A 43 3.12 -20.27 -7.88
N GLY A 44 2.20 -19.99 -8.81
CA GLY A 44 1.19 -18.93 -8.77
C GLY A 44 1.72 -17.50 -8.91
N GLU A 45 0.78 -16.58 -9.01
CA GLU A 45 0.99 -15.15 -9.20
C GLU A 45 0.28 -14.32 -8.15
N VAL A 46 0.83 -13.14 -7.86
CA VAL A 46 0.21 -12.17 -6.97
C VAL A 46 0.12 -10.83 -7.69
N THR A 47 -1.03 -10.17 -7.60
CA THR A 47 -1.25 -8.84 -8.16
C THR A 47 -1.67 -7.88 -7.06
N LEU A 48 -1.04 -6.72 -7.00
CA LEU A 48 -1.43 -5.65 -6.08
C LEU A 48 -2.17 -4.56 -6.87
N TYR A 49 -3.27 -4.10 -6.31
CA TYR A 49 -4.12 -3.02 -6.82
C TYR A 49 -4.24 -1.91 -5.79
N GLU A 50 -4.33 -0.67 -6.27
CA GLU A 50 -4.83 0.48 -5.50
C GLU A 50 -6.31 0.65 -5.86
N LEU A 51 -7.16 0.78 -4.85
CA LEU A 51 -8.61 0.96 -5.00
C LEU A 51 -8.92 2.45 -4.89
N LEU A 52 -9.58 2.99 -5.90
CA LEU A 52 -9.90 4.42 -5.99
C LEU A 52 -11.30 4.63 -6.55
N PRO A 53 -11.97 5.73 -6.16
CA PRO A 53 -13.10 6.24 -6.93
C PRO A 53 -12.72 6.44 -8.41
N GLU A 54 -13.64 6.14 -9.31
CA GLU A 54 -13.42 6.16 -10.76
C GLU A 54 -12.95 7.53 -11.27
N ASP A 55 -13.53 8.62 -10.76
CA ASP A 55 -13.16 9.99 -11.09
C ASP A 55 -11.68 10.30 -10.74
N GLN A 56 -11.23 9.83 -9.58
CA GLN A 56 -9.84 9.96 -9.15
C GLN A 56 -8.89 9.10 -9.99
N ALA A 57 -9.31 7.89 -10.36
CA ALA A 57 -8.55 7.00 -11.23
C ALA A 57 -8.40 7.62 -12.64
N ALA A 58 -9.50 8.15 -13.19
CA ALA A 58 -9.51 8.86 -14.48
C ALA A 58 -8.61 10.10 -14.45
N ALA A 59 -8.77 10.98 -13.46
CA ALA A 59 -7.93 12.16 -13.33
C ALA A 59 -6.44 11.80 -13.20
N ARG A 60 -6.10 10.68 -12.57
CA ARG A 60 -4.73 10.19 -12.45
C ARG A 60 -4.20 9.64 -13.77
N ARG A 61 -5.02 8.89 -14.51
CA ARG A 61 -4.71 8.39 -15.86
C ARG A 61 -4.36 9.55 -16.79
N ASP A 62 -5.20 10.58 -16.84
CA ASP A 62 -4.97 11.77 -17.66
C ASP A 62 -3.64 12.46 -17.32
N ARG A 63 -3.26 12.55 -16.04
CA ARG A 63 -2.00 13.17 -15.63
C ARG A 63 -0.78 12.38 -16.09
N LEU A 64 -0.88 11.05 -16.13
CA LEU A 64 0.18 10.17 -16.58
C LEU A 64 0.30 10.18 -18.11
N GLU A 65 -0.83 10.17 -18.83
CA GLU A 65 -0.87 10.15 -20.29
C GLU A 65 -0.26 11.41 -20.90
N ARG A 66 -0.49 12.58 -20.28
CA ARG A 66 0.20 13.84 -20.66
C ARG A 66 1.74 13.76 -20.59
N ARG A 67 2.29 12.74 -19.92
CA ARG A 67 3.73 12.47 -19.81
C ARG A 67 4.15 11.18 -20.52
N GLY A 68 3.30 10.63 -21.38
CA GLY A 68 3.57 9.39 -22.12
C GLY A 68 3.60 8.13 -21.25
N ARG A 69 2.93 8.15 -20.09
CA ARG A 69 2.81 7.00 -19.18
C ARG A 69 1.35 6.54 -19.15
N SER A 70 1.13 5.24 -19.03
CA SER A 70 -0.20 4.67 -18.90
C SER A 70 -0.47 4.14 -17.50
N LEU A 71 -1.77 3.97 -17.20
CA LEU A 71 -2.28 3.36 -15.98
C LEU A 71 -3.33 2.34 -16.36
N THR A 72 -3.11 1.09 -15.96
CA THR A 72 -4.09 0.01 -16.13
C THR A 72 -5.04 0.02 -14.95
N GLY A 73 -6.31 0.30 -15.23
CA GLY A 73 -7.38 0.24 -14.25
C GLY A 73 -8.53 -0.52 -14.86
N GLU A 74 -9.12 -1.42 -14.08
CA GLU A 74 -10.28 -2.25 -14.39
C GLU A 74 -11.35 -1.91 -13.34
N SER A 75 -12.63 -2.13 -13.63
CA SER A 75 -13.66 -1.87 -12.63
C SER A 75 -13.43 -2.76 -11.40
N PHE A 76 -13.91 -2.33 -10.23
CA PHE A 76 -13.83 -3.19 -9.05
C PHE A 76 -14.48 -4.56 -9.31
N GLU A 77 -15.66 -4.55 -9.91
CA GLU A 77 -16.46 -5.75 -10.20
C GLU A 77 -15.69 -6.73 -11.11
N GLU A 78 -15.08 -6.23 -12.18
CA GLU A 78 -14.30 -7.06 -13.11
C GLU A 78 -13.14 -7.81 -12.43
N VAL A 79 -12.59 -7.27 -11.35
CA VAL A 79 -11.40 -7.82 -10.67
C VAL A 79 -11.76 -8.62 -9.41
N LEU A 80 -12.80 -8.19 -8.68
CA LEU A 80 -13.07 -8.58 -7.29
C LEU A 80 -14.55 -8.87 -6.96
N ASP A 81 -15.49 -8.84 -7.93
CA ASP A 81 -16.92 -9.07 -7.62
C ASP A 81 -17.18 -10.45 -6.98
N ASP A 82 -16.52 -11.50 -7.50
CA ASP A 82 -16.63 -12.86 -6.97
C ASP A 82 -15.91 -13.07 -5.63
N SER A 83 -15.34 -12.01 -5.03
CA SER A 83 -14.56 -12.12 -3.81
C SER A 83 -15.44 -12.21 -2.58
N SER A 84 -15.37 -13.34 -1.87
CA SER A 84 -16.05 -13.52 -0.57
C SER A 84 -15.31 -12.88 0.61
N ALA A 85 -14.23 -12.13 0.39
CA ALA A 85 -13.46 -11.51 1.47
C ALA A 85 -14.28 -10.44 2.21
N GLU A 86 -14.02 -10.24 3.51
CA GLU A 86 -14.72 -9.23 4.31
C GLU A 86 -14.62 -7.83 3.67
N GLY A 87 -13.45 -7.47 3.14
CA GLY A 87 -13.26 -6.18 2.48
C GLY A 87 -14.11 -5.99 1.22
N ALA A 88 -14.45 -7.06 0.50
CA ALA A 88 -15.34 -6.98 -0.66
C ALA A 88 -16.80 -6.80 -0.23
N THR A 89 -17.25 -7.58 0.75
CA THR A 89 -18.66 -7.65 1.16
C THR A 89 -19.11 -6.54 2.12
N ARG A 90 -18.18 -5.94 2.86
CA ARG A 90 -18.46 -4.90 3.88
C ARG A 90 -18.74 -3.52 3.30
N TRP A 91 -18.26 -3.24 2.08
CA TRP A 91 -18.29 -1.91 1.50
C TRP A 91 -19.02 -1.92 0.16
N ASP A 92 -19.69 -0.80 -0.13
CA ASP A 92 -20.22 -0.54 -1.46
C ASP A 92 -19.10 -0.05 -2.39
N TRP A 93 -18.86 -0.80 -3.47
CA TRP A 93 -17.81 -0.56 -4.46
C TRP A 93 -18.34 -0.01 -5.79
N GLU A 94 -19.62 0.36 -5.87
CA GLU A 94 -20.16 1.05 -7.05
C GLU A 94 -19.34 2.31 -7.37
N GLY A 95 -18.89 2.44 -8.62
CA GLY A 95 -18.05 3.55 -9.07
C GLY A 95 -16.59 3.49 -8.59
N TRP A 96 -16.09 2.33 -8.18
CA TRP A 96 -14.68 2.12 -7.84
C TRP A 96 -13.88 1.40 -8.92
N THR A 97 -12.61 1.75 -9.03
CA THR A 97 -11.63 1.20 -9.96
C THR A 97 -10.50 0.52 -9.21
N ALA A 98 -10.12 -0.68 -9.65
CA ALA A 98 -8.92 -1.37 -9.24
C ALA A 98 -7.75 -1.00 -10.17
N VAL A 99 -6.88 -0.11 -9.70
CA VAL A 99 -5.68 0.32 -10.44
C VAL A 99 -4.53 -0.65 -10.20
N LYS A 100 -4.14 -1.39 -11.24
CA LYS A 100 -3.06 -2.38 -11.16
C LYS A 100 -1.71 -1.70 -10.89
N ILE A 101 -1.08 -2.03 -9.77
CA ILE A 101 0.25 -1.54 -9.40
C ILE A 101 1.33 -2.38 -10.06
N ALA A 102 1.33 -3.69 -9.77
CA ALA A 102 2.15 -4.66 -10.46
C ALA A 102 1.65 -6.08 -10.18
N ARG A 103 1.98 -6.99 -11.10
CA ARG A 103 1.82 -8.43 -10.96
C ARG A 103 3.19 -9.10 -10.88
N LEU A 104 3.36 -10.02 -9.95
CA LEU A 104 4.60 -10.76 -9.72
C LEU A 104 4.33 -12.26 -9.68
N ASP A 105 5.29 -13.03 -10.17
CA ASP A 105 5.25 -14.49 -10.23
C ASP A 105 6.63 -15.08 -9.90
N GLY A 106 6.69 -16.41 -9.77
CA GLY A 106 7.92 -17.18 -9.69
C GLY A 106 8.94 -16.64 -8.68
N GLY A 107 10.16 -16.38 -9.15
CA GLY A 107 11.27 -15.92 -8.30
C GLY A 107 11.01 -14.58 -7.60
N ARG A 108 10.30 -13.65 -8.25
CA ARG A 108 9.97 -12.34 -7.67
C ARG A 108 8.97 -12.47 -6.54
N PHE A 109 7.92 -13.26 -6.77
CA PHE A 109 6.93 -13.55 -5.74
C PHE A 109 7.60 -14.23 -4.53
N ARG A 110 8.40 -15.28 -4.76
CA ARG A 110 9.14 -15.98 -3.69
C ARG A 110 10.08 -15.06 -2.89
N ALA A 111 10.74 -14.12 -3.55
CA ALA A 111 11.62 -13.16 -2.88
C ALA A 111 10.83 -12.13 -2.04
N LEU A 112 9.60 -11.83 -2.44
CA LEU A 112 8.71 -10.86 -1.79
C LEU A 112 7.88 -11.49 -0.65
N SER A 113 7.61 -12.80 -0.69
CA SER A 113 6.73 -13.47 0.29
C SER A 113 7.08 -13.19 1.76
N PRO A 114 8.35 -13.14 2.21
CA PRO A 114 8.66 -12.83 3.60
C PRO A 114 8.19 -11.42 4.02
N LEU A 115 8.39 -10.42 3.16
CA LEU A 115 7.93 -9.05 3.41
C LEU A 115 6.40 -8.96 3.41
N ILE A 116 5.72 -9.71 2.52
CA ILE A 116 4.25 -9.78 2.51
C ILE A 116 3.76 -10.32 3.86
N LYS A 117 4.30 -11.46 4.32
CA LYS A 117 3.92 -12.04 5.61
C LYS A 117 4.13 -11.06 6.75
N GLU A 118 5.34 -10.53 6.88
CA GLU A 118 5.67 -9.58 7.94
C GLU A 118 4.76 -8.34 7.96
N THR A 119 4.51 -7.75 6.79
CA THR A 119 3.69 -6.51 6.69
C THR A 119 2.21 -6.78 6.93
N VAL A 120 1.70 -7.90 6.42
CA VAL A 120 0.27 -8.25 6.50
C VAL A 120 -0.07 -8.79 7.88
N ASP A 121 0.72 -9.72 8.41
CA ASP A 121 0.51 -10.28 9.75
C ASP A 121 0.67 -9.19 10.82
N GLY A 122 1.58 -8.22 10.61
CA GLY A 122 1.74 -7.04 11.47
C GLY A 122 0.54 -6.08 11.47
N ALA A 123 -0.37 -6.21 10.51
CA ALA A 123 -1.65 -5.50 10.46
C ALA A 123 -2.83 -6.38 10.93
N GLU A 124 -2.55 -7.51 11.59
CA GLU A 124 -3.53 -8.47 12.08
C GLU A 124 -4.42 -9.08 10.98
N LEU A 125 -3.87 -9.14 9.76
CA LEU A 125 -4.50 -9.77 8.59
C LEU A 125 -3.84 -11.12 8.31
N ASP A 126 -4.57 -12.00 7.61
CA ASP A 126 -4.04 -13.32 7.26
C ASP A 126 -3.23 -13.30 5.95
N ALA A 127 -1.90 -13.24 6.06
CA ALA A 127 -1.02 -13.30 4.89
C ALA A 127 -1.10 -14.64 4.14
N THR A 128 -1.60 -15.70 4.76
CA THR A 128 -1.65 -17.02 4.12
C THR A 128 -2.63 -17.05 2.96
N THR A 129 -3.67 -16.19 2.99
CA THR A 129 -4.65 -16.00 1.89
C THR A 129 -3.98 -15.73 0.54
N VAL A 130 -2.81 -15.09 0.53
CA VAL A 130 -2.11 -14.67 -0.69
C VAL A 130 -0.68 -15.20 -0.83
N THR A 131 -0.15 -15.85 0.22
CA THR A 131 1.22 -16.39 0.21
C THR A 131 1.28 -17.92 0.09
N THR A 132 0.15 -18.61 0.24
CA THR A 132 0.06 -20.07 0.10
C THR A 132 -0.46 -20.48 -1.29
N SER A 133 -0.65 -21.79 -1.49
CA SER A 133 -1.24 -22.35 -2.71
C SER A 133 -2.74 -22.04 -2.79
N GLY A 134 -3.30 -21.99 -4.00
CA GLY A 134 -4.69 -21.62 -4.24
C GLY A 134 -4.86 -20.18 -4.73
N ALA A 135 -6.11 -19.78 -4.87
CA ALA A 135 -6.54 -18.41 -5.16
C ALA A 135 -7.07 -17.75 -3.89
N GLY A 136 -6.90 -16.43 -3.77
CA GLY A 136 -7.38 -15.67 -2.63
C GLY A 136 -7.27 -14.18 -2.87
N ASP A 137 -8.12 -13.41 -2.20
CA ASP A 137 -8.12 -11.95 -2.28
C ASP A 137 -8.01 -11.38 -0.87
N LEU A 138 -7.16 -10.37 -0.72
CA LEU A 138 -6.87 -9.74 0.56
C LEU A 138 -6.99 -8.23 0.41
N PHE A 139 -7.77 -7.61 1.29
CA PHE A 139 -7.97 -6.17 1.34
C PHE A 139 -7.06 -5.55 2.39
N LEU A 140 -6.42 -4.45 2.03
CA LEU A 140 -5.29 -3.91 2.77
C LEU A 140 -5.57 -2.46 3.20
N PRO A 141 -5.27 -2.11 4.46
CA PRO A 141 -5.17 -0.73 4.91
C PRO A 141 -4.13 0.05 4.10
N GLU A 142 -4.26 1.37 4.11
CA GLU A 142 -3.40 2.26 3.32
C GLU A 142 -1.92 2.06 3.62
N ALA A 143 -1.51 2.08 4.89
CA ALA A 143 -0.11 1.95 5.27
C ALA A 143 0.53 0.64 4.76
N VAL A 144 -0.21 -0.48 4.88
CA VAL A 144 0.21 -1.80 4.38
C VAL A 144 0.34 -1.77 2.86
N GLY A 145 -0.70 -1.27 2.18
CA GLY A 145 -0.72 -1.19 0.72
C GLY A 145 0.37 -0.29 0.15
N VAL A 146 0.66 0.84 0.78
CA VAL A 146 1.75 1.77 0.43
C VAL A 146 3.10 1.09 0.50
N ARG A 147 3.40 0.39 1.60
CA ARG A 147 4.66 -0.35 1.78
C ARG A 147 4.82 -1.45 0.74
N LEU A 148 3.76 -2.23 0.50
CA LEU A 148 3.78 -3.28 -0.52
C LEU A 148 3.88 -2.70 -1.94
N ALA A 149 3.24 -1.56 -2.23
CA ALA A 149 3.34 -0.90 -3.53
C ALA A 149 4.77 -0.53 -3.90
N LEU A 150 5.57 -0.07 -2.92
CA LEU A 150 7.00 0.17 -3.11
C LEU A 150 7.75 -1.11 -3.49
N ALA A 151 7.48 -2.19 -2.77
CA ALA A 151 8.16 -3.47 -2.98
C ALA A 151 7.80 -4.08 -4.34
N PHE A 152 6.52 -4.05 -4.71
CA PHE A 152 6.02 -4.53 -5.99
C PHE A 152 6.66 -3.78 -7.17
N ARG A 153 6.64 -2.44 -7.13
CA ARG A 153 7.25 -1.59 -8.18
C ARG A 153 8.76 -1.77 -8.25
N GLY A 154 9.42 -1.83 -7.09
CA GLY A 154 10.87 -1.95 -7.01
C GLY A 154 11.39 -3.33 -7.46
N ILE A 155 10.70 -4.42 -7.16
CA ILE A 155 11.11 -5.78 -7.56
C ILE A 155 10.80 -6.09 -9.00
N LYS A 156 9.69 -5.57 -9.56
CA LYS A 156 9.22 -5.93 -10.91
C LYS A 156 10.33 -5.91 -11.98
N PRO A 157 11.19 -4.88 -12.09
CA PRO A 157 12.25 -4.86 -13.09
C PRO A 157 13.51 -5.65 -12.72
N LEU A 158 13.65 -6.10 -11.47
CA LEU A 158 14.84 -6.83 -11.01
C LEU A 158 14.87 -8.27 -11.55
N GLN A 159 16.09 -8.77 -11.77
CA GLN A 159 16.36 -10.17 -12.16
C GLN A 159 17.21 -10.91 -11.11
N ARG A 160 18.16 -10.22 -10.47
CA ARG A 160 19.05 -10.84 -9.47
C ARG A 160 18.37 -10.95 -8.10
N VAL A 161 18.32 -12.17 -7.55
CA VAL A 161 17.61 -12.50 -6.30
C VAL A 161 18.21 -11.79 -5.08
N ASP A 162 19.53 -11.63 -5.03
CA ASP A 162 20.21 -10.87 -3.97
C ASP A 162 19.74 -9.41 -3.93
N ARG A 163 19.59 -8.77 -5.09
CA ARG A 163 19.06 -7.40 -5.20
C ARG A 163 17.58 -7.32 -4.81
N MET A 164 16.77 -8.31 -5.18
CA MET A 164 15.38 -8.39 -4.72
C MET A 164 15.31 -8.45 -3.19
N ARG A 165 16.12 -9.32 -2.58
CA ARG A 165 16.18 -9.46 -1.11
C ARG A 165 16.73 -8.21 -0.42
N ALA A 166 17.71 -7.53 -1.02
CA ALA A 166 18.23 -6.26 -0.52
C ALA A 166 17.13 -5.18 -0.51
N LEU A 167 16.38 -5.07 -1.60
CA LEU A 167 15.23 -4.16 -1.68
C LEU A 167 14.19 -4.47 -0.61
N CYS A 168 13.76 -5.73 -0.47
CA CYS A 168 12.77 -6.12 0.55
C CYS A 168 13.23 -5.71 1.94
N ARG A 169 14.47 -6.03 2.33
CA ARG A 169 15.03 -5.66 3.63
C ARG A 169 15.10 -4.16 3.84
N GLY A 170 15.44 -3.41 2.79
CA GLY A 170 15.43 -1.96 2.81
C GLY A 170 14.05 -1.41 3.14
N ILE A 171 13.01 -1.91 2.45
CA ILE A 171 11.62 -1.51 2.66
C ILE A 171 11.10 -1.94 4.05
N THR A 172 11.44 -3.13 4.54
CA THR A 172 11.09 -3.56 5.92
C THR A 172 11.57 -2.55 6.96
N ARG A 173 12.77 -1.99 6.77
CA ARG A 173 13.39 -1.06 7.72
C ARG A 173 12.85 0.38 7.63
N MET A 174 12.09 0.71 6.60
CA MET A 174 11.50 2.04 6.44
C MET A 174 10.40 2.27 7.47
N GLY A 175 10.36 3.47 8.04
CA GLY A 175 9.19 3.95 8.77
C GLY A 175 8.03 4.26 7.81
N ASP A 176 6.82 4.42 8.34
CA ASP A 176 5.64 4.68 7.51
C ASP A 176 5.74 6.01 6.76
N GLU A 177 6.21 7.07 7.41
CA GLU A 177 6.45 8.37 6.76
C GLU A 177 7.40 8.26 5.57
N GLU A 178 8.47 7.49 5.70
CA GLU A 178 9.42 7.23 4.63
C GLU A 178 8.76 6.43 3.48
N CYS A 179 7.91 5.46 3.82
CA CYS A 179 7.14 4.72 2.81
C CYS A 179 6.19 5.64 2.05
N TYR A 180 5.45 6.52 2.74
CA TYR A 180 4.57 7.51 2.12
C TYR A 180 5.35 8.46 1.21
N TYR A 181 6.49 8.98 1.67
CA TYR A 181 7.36 9.84 0.86
C TYR A 181 7.80 9.15 -0.44
N TRP A 182 8.36 7.94 -0.33
CA TRP A 182 8.82 7.20 -1.50
C TRP A 182 7.67 6.81 -2.42
N HIS A 183 6.50 6.48 -1.88
CA HIS A 183 5.34 6.11 -2.66
C HIS A 183 4.82 7.28 -3.48
N ALA A 184 4.70 8.47 -2.86
CA ALA A 184 4.38 9.71 -3.56
C ALA A 184 5.42 10.01 -4.67
N LYS A 185 6.71 9.85 -4.37
CA LYS A 185 7.81 10.09 -5.31
C LYS A 185 7.84 9.12 -6.48
N CYS A 186 7.49 7.85 -6.28
CA CYS A 186 7.40 6.85 -7.36
C CYS A 186 6.20 7.08 -8.28
N ARG A 187 5.10 7.62 -7.73
CA ARG A 187 3.86 7.88 -8.47
C ARG A 187 3.84 9.22 -9.20
N ALA A 188 4.60 10.20 -8.73
CA ALA A 188 4.59 11.54 -9.28
C ALA A 188 5.00 11.55 -10.78
N PRO A 189 4.16 12.08 -11.69
CA PRO A 189 4.52 12.22 -13.10
C PRO A 189 5.75 13.12 -13.30
N SER A 190 6.01 14.04 -12.36
CA SER A 190 7.16 14.95 -12.34
C SER A 190 8.46 14.30 -11.86
N SER A 191 8.41 13.09 -11.29
CA SER A 191 9.59 12.35 -10.79
C SER A 191 9.71 11.00 -11.51
N PRO A 192 10.04 10.99 -12.82
CA PRO A 192 10.06 9.77 -13.63
C PRO A 192 11.07 8.72 -13.14
N ASN A 193 12.08 9.15 -12.36
CA ASN A 193 13.13 8.29 -11.84
C ASN A 193 12.91 7.84 -10.39
N GLY A 194 11.73 8.09 -9.79
CA GLY A 194 11.47 7.76 -8.38
C GLY A 194 11.73 6.29 -8.05
N GLU A 195 11.19 5.37 -8.85
CA GLU A 195 11.39 3.92 -8.67
C GLU A 195 12.85 3.50 -8.89
N LYS A 196 13.55 4.13 -9.84
CA LYS A 196 14.98 3.86 -10.09
C LYS A 196 15.83 4.32 -8.91
N ALA A 197 15.58 5.53 -8.41
CA ALA A 197 16.29 6.10 -7.27
C ALA A 197 16.09 5.25 -6.01
N LEU A 198 14.85 4.81 -5.74
CA LEU A 198 14.56 3.88 -4.64
C LEU A 198 15.35 2.58 -4.76
N ARG A 199 15.39 1.97 -5.95
CA ARG A 199 16.17 0.75 -6.18
C ARG A 199 17.66 0.99 -5.97
N THR A 200 18.22 2.08 -6.48
CA THR A 200 19.64 2.39 -6.26
C THR A 200 19.94 2.55 -4.77
N LEU A 201 19.14 3.34 -4.05
CA LEU A 201 19.29 3.51 -2.61
C LEU A 201 19.27 2.16 -1.87
N LEU A 202 18.30 1.29 -2.16
CA LEU A 202 18.09 0.08 -1.37
C LEU A 202 18.87 -1.15 -1.85
N THR A 203 19.53 -1.08 -3.01
CA THR A 203 20.22 -2.24 -3.59
C THR A 203 21.68 -2.01 -3.97
N ASP A 204 22.15 -0.75 -4.01
CA ASP A 204 23.56 -0.41 -4.29
C ASP A 204 24.36 -0.08 -3.01
N HIS A 205 23.81 -0.33 -1.83
CA HIS A 205 24.56 -0.30 -0.56
C HIS A 205 25.14 -1.69 -0.22
N LEU A 206 26.13 -2.11 -1.01
CA LEU A 206 27.10 -3.17 -0.66
C LEU A 206 28.47 -2.80 -1.21
#